data_AF-A0A7M5UNY9-F1
#
_entry.id   AF-A0A7M5UNY9-F1
#
_cell.length_a   1.000
_cell.length_b   1.000
_cell.length_c   1.000
_cell.angle_alpha   90.00
_cell.angle_beta   90.00
_cell.angle_gamma   90.00
#
_symmetry.space_group_name_H-M   'P 1'
#
loop_
_entity.id
_entity.type
_entity.pdbx_description
1 polymer ?
#
loop_
_entity_poly.entity_id
_entity_poly.type
_entity_poly.pdbx_seq_one_letter_code
_entity_poly.pdbx_strand_id
1 'polypeptide(L)'
;MKSMALLVKKRWSAPVYIDKNKNYFWVWFLFSLGIFFNETFSDWCILKKKEDIFTTMTHNYQIQEDVILRQYLPKDFLENATGFQPSETDSFIVGYPRAGSSWVAYILYLLRNGGEPIGIGERLWEDVPEVGVGRHVQQPFGKYFVHLADLVTHPRILRTHLPPDKAPVHPKSKIIYISRNPFDTAVSLYNENRAINEFSGNFDDFFTYFLHGQTDYNDYFDHHVEWSNRKAMQHILWITYEELKQYPRAIIKKLGDYLGGIYERNANDDYIVKEVIAHSSLTEMKASEHLLIQPNPNRNNGLSFFQDGNIGNYNKTFSKQQVKQLSERFSREFSGTSFLNTWKKQGLPIYVNNNNNNDYINHNNNNVITITKSNHR
;
A
#
# COMPACT_ATOMS: atom_id res chain seq x y z
N MET A 1 -26.24 -13.86 15.47
CA MET A 1 -27.33 -14.44 16.30
C MET A 1 -27.29 -14.07 17.78
N LYS A 2 -26.19 -14.27 18.54
CA LYS A 2 -26.11 -13.89 19.98
C LYS A 2 -26.41 -12.40 20.24
N SER A 3 -25.96 -11.51 19.36
CA SER A 3 -26.18 -10.06 19.47
C SER A 3 -27.62 -9.64 19.22
N MET A 4 -28.32 -10.31 18.29
CA MET A 4 -29.74 -10.08 17.98
C MET A 4 -30.66 -10.57 19.11
N ALA A 5 -30.35 -11.74 19.67
CA ALA A 5 -31.07 -12.29 20.82
C ALA A 5 -30.94 -11.39 22.07
N LEU A 6 -29.78 -10.75 22.26
CA LEU A 6 -29.58 -9.76 23.34
C LEU A 6 -30.44 -8.51 23.13
N LEU A 7 -30.58 -8.04 21.90
CA LEU A 7 -31.35 -6.84 21.55
C LEU A 7 -32.86 -7.03 21.75
N VAL A 8 -33.39 -8.19 21.37
CA VAL A 8 -34.82 -8.55 21.57
C VAL A 8 -35.14 -8.73 23.06
N LYS A 9 -34.24 -9.38 23.82
CA LYS A 9 -34.41 -9.61 25.26
C LYS A 9 -34.39 -8.31 26.07
N LYS A 10 -33.63 -7.29 25.64
CA LYS A 10 -33.54 -5.99 26.31
C LYS A 10 -34.78 -5.12 26.14
N ARG A 11 -35.63 -5.39 25.13
CA ARG A 11 -36.70 -4.46 24.72
C ARG A 11 -38.12 -4.99 24.95
N TRP A 12 -38.34 -6.30 25.13
CA TRP A 12 -39.69 -6.87 25.20
C TRP A 12 -39.95 -7.89 26.33
N SER A 13 -39.00 -8.15 27.24
CA SER A 13 -39.19 -8.99 28.44
C SER A 13 -39.91 -10.34 28.22
N ALA A 14 -39.83 -10.93 27.02
CA ALA A 14 -40.45 -12.21 26.71
C ALA A 14 -39.44 -13.36 26.84
N PRO A 15 -39.86 -14.56 27.30
CA PRO A 15 -38.98 -15.72 27.37
C PRO A 15 -38.59 -16.17 25.95
N VAL A 16 -37.29 -16.10 25.64
CA VAL A 16 -36.73 -16.56 24.36
C VAL A 16 -36.24 -18.00 24.53
N TYR A 17 -36.92 -18.95 23.89
CA TYR A 17 -36.44 -20.33 23.77
C TYR A 17 -35.70 -20.49 22.43
N ILE A 18 -34.43 -20.91 22.48
CA ILE A 18 -33.59 -21.09 21.30
C ILE A 18 -33.54 -22.58 20.96
N ASP A 19 -34.33 -23.01 19.98
CA ASP A 19 -34.16 -24.30 19.32
C ASP A 19 -33.08 -24.14 18.22
N LYS A 20 -32.05 -24.98 18.27
CA LYS A 20 -30.87 -24.89 17.40
C LYS A 20 -31.13 -25.33 15.96
N ASN A 21 -32.27 -25.95 15.65
CA ASN A 21 -32.44 -26.65 14.37
C ASN A 21 -33.58 -26.16 13.46
N LYS A 22 -34.31 -25.09 13.77
CA LYS A 22 -35.41 -24.61 12.89
C LYS A 22 -35.52 -23.08 12.83
N ASN A 23 -34.78 -22.46 11.89
CA ASN A 23 -34.78 -21.01 11.64
C ASN A 23 -35.98 -20.48 10.83
N TYR A 24 -36.79 -21.36 10.22
CA TYR A 24 -37.79 -20.93 9.22
C TYR A 24 -39.19 -20.69 9.78
N PHE A 25 -39.50 -21.16 11.00
CA PHE A 25 -40.87 -21.16 11.50
C PHE A 25 -41.36 -19.78 12.00
N TRP A 26 -40.46 -18.96 12.56
CA TRP A 26 -40.82 -17.68 13.16
C TRP A 26 -41.02 -16.54 12.17
N VAL A 27 -40.30 -16.56 11.05
CA VAL A 27 -40.40 -15.52 10.01
C VAL A 27 -41.77 -15.58 9.31
N TRP A 28 -42.29 -16.79 9.10
CA TRP A 28 -43.62 -16.98 8.51
C TRP A 28 -44.77 -16.61 9.46
N PHE A 29 -44.64 -16.91 10.76
CA PHE A 29 -45.66 -16.60 11.76
C PHE A 29 -45.89 -15.08 11.96
N LEU A 30 -44.83 -14.27 11.82
CA LEU A 30 -44.93 -12.81 11.90
C LEU A 30 -45.48 -12.17 10.61
N PHE A 31 -45.22 -12.80 9.46
CA PHE A 31 -45.82 -12.38 8.17
C PHE A 31 -47.34 -12.60 8.14
N SER A 32 -47.85 -13.68 8.75
CA SER A 32 -49.30 -13.94 8.81
C SER A 32 -50.07 -13.01 9.78
N LEU A 33 -49.36 -12.24 10.62
CA LEU A 33 -49.95 -11.26 11.55
C LEU A 33 -49.91 -9.81 11.02
N GLY A 34 -49.45 -9.57 9.78
CA GLY A 34 -49.52 -8.26 9.14
C GLY A 34 -48.60 -7.19 9.76
N ILE A 35 -47.61 -7.58 10.56
CA ILE A 35 -46.67 -6.64 11.19
C ILE A 35 -45.52 -6.35 10.21
N PHE A 36 -45.65 -5.26 9.46
CA PHE A 36 -44.58 -4.77 8.58
C PHE A 36 -43.46 -4.12 9.40
N PHE A 37 -42.31 -4.79 9.50
CA PHE A 37 -41.08 -4.15 9.97
C PHE A 37 -40.25 -3.67 8.77
N ASN A 38 -40.50 -2.44 8.31
CA ASN A 38 -39.72 -1.87 7.21
C ASN A 38 -38.24 -1.62 7.59
N GLU A 39 -37.96 -1.23 8.83
CA GLU A 39 -36.59 -0.91 9.25
C GLU A 39 -35.74 -2.16 9.53
N THR A 40 -36.26 -3.15 10.27
CA THR A 40 -35.46 -4.35 10.57
C THR A 40 -35.32 -5.30 9.39
N PHE A 41 -36.21 -5.27 8.40
CA PHE A 41 -36.05 -6.04 7.16
C PHE A 41 -35.02 -5.38 6.24
N SER A 42 -35.00 -4.05 6.14
CA SER A 42 -33.92 -3.30 5.48
C SER A 42 -32.57 -3.62 6.12
N ASP A 43 -32.46 -3.51 7.44
CA ASP A 43 -31.22 -3.80 8.17
C ASP A 43 -30.82 -5.27 8.08
N TRP A 44 -31.80 -6.19 8.13
CA TRP A 44 -31.54 -7.61 7.89
C TRP A 44 -31.08 -7.85 6.46
N CYS A 45 -31.69 -7.26 5.43
CA CYS A 45 -31.23 -7.38 4.04
C CYS A 45 -29.85 -6.75 3.82
N ILE A 46 -29.50 -5.68 4.53
CA ILE A 46 -28.16 -5.08 4.54
C ILE A 46 -27.16 -6.02 5.22
N LEU A 47 -27.53 -6.62 6.35
CA LEU A 47 -26.71 -7.59 7.08
C LEU A 47 -26.58 -8.92 6.34
N LYS A 48 -27.63 -9.38 5.65
CA LYS A 48 -27.65 -10.56 4.78
C LYS A 48 -26.87 -10.31 3.50
N LYS A 49 -26.94 -9.11 2.91
CA LYS A 49 -26.00 -8.70 1.85
C LYS A 49 -24.57 -8.72 2.37
N LYS A 50 -24.30 -8.19 3.56
CA LYS A 50 -22.96 -8.25 4.16
C LYS A 50 -22.52 -9.70 4.42
N GLU A 51 -23.35 -10.55 5.02
CA GLU A 51 -23.04 -11.97 5.29
C GLU A 51 -22.91 -12.82 4.01
N ASP A 52 -23.77 -12.63 3.01
CA ASP A 52 -23.68 -13.34 1.72
C ASP A 52 -22.49 -12.83 0.88
N ILE A 53 -22.08 -11.56 1.02
CA ILE A 53 -20.83 -11.03 0.45
C ILE A 53 -19.63 -11.83 0.97
N PHE A 54 -19.56 -12.16 2.27
CA PHE A 54 -18.44 -12.93 2.84
C PHE A 54 -18.32 -14.37 2.32
N THR A 55 -19.36 -14.94 1.70
CA THR A 55 -19.29 -16.29 1.09
C THR A 55 -18.90 -16.30 -0.38
N THR A 56 -18.82 -15.14 -1.03
CA THR A 56 -18.47 -14.99 -2.47
C THR A 56 -17.51 -13.82 -2.74
N MET A 57 -16.73 -13.38 -1.74
CA MET A 57 -15.71 -12.34 -1.99
C MET A 57 -14.54 -12.93 -2.76
N THR A 58 -14.17 -12.24 -3.85
CA THR A 58 -12.92 -12.52 -4.57
C THR A 58 -11.69 -12.10 -3.77
N HIS A 59 -11.84 -11.25 -2.73
CA HIS A 59 -10.78 -10.77 -1.84
C HIS A 59 -10.87 -11.36 -0.42
N ASN A 60 -9.73 -11.82 0.09
CA ASN A 60 -9.56 -12.33 1.44
C ASN A 60 -9.04 -11.22 2.38
N TYR A 61 -9.87 -10.21 2.68
CA TYR A 61 -9.49 -9.18 3.67
C TYR A 61 -10.17 -9.39 5.03
N GLN A 62 -9.52 -8.89 6.07
CA GLN A 62 -10.06 -8.66 7.41
C GLN A 62 -9.94 -7.17 7.75
N ILE A 63 -10.66 -6.73 8.79
CA ILE A 63 -10.56 -5.37 9.31
C ILE A 63 -10.12 -5.45 10.77
N GLN A 64 -9.05 -4.74 11.12
CA GLN A 64 -8.65 -4.51 12.51
C GLN A 64 -8.82 -3.03 12.79
N GLU A 65 -9.66 -2.69 13.78
CA GLU A 65 -10.20 -1.34 13.97
C GLU A 65 -10.87 -0.81 12.69
N ASP A 66 -10.18 0.06 11.97
CA ASP A 66 -10.58 0.71 10.72
C ASP A 66 -9.55 0.52 9.60
N VAL A 67 -8.60 -0.42 9.76
CA VAL A 67 -7.58 -0.74 8.74
C VAL A 67 -7.93 -2.06 8.03
N ILE A 68 -8.05 -2.00 6.71
CA ILE A 68 -8.19 -3.17 5.83
C ILE A 68 -6.84 -3.89 5.75
N LEU A 69 -6.85 -5.16 6.11
CA LEU A 69 -5.66 -6.01 6.23
C LEU A 69 -5.93 -7.38 5.58
N ARG A 70 -4.86 -8.06 5.18
CA ARG A 70 -4.93 -9.42 4.62
C ARG A 70 -5.45 -10.43 5.63
N GLN A 71 -6.28 -11.39 5.20
CA GLN A 71 -6.97 -12.32 6.09
C GLN A 71 -6.01 -13.21 6.89
N TYR A 72 -4.86 -13.55 6.32
CA TYR A 72 -3.88 -14.39 6.99
C TYR A 72 -3.15 -13.70 8.16
N LEU A 73 -3.28 -12.37 8.30
CA LEU A 73 -2.56 -11.64 9.35
C LEU A 73 -3.12 -11.98 10.74
N PRO A 74 -2.26 -12.08 11.78
CA PRO A 74 -2.72 -12.27 13.15
C PRO A 74 -3.69 -11.17 13.59
N LYS A 75 -4.70 -11.52 14.41
CA LYS A 75 -5.72 -10.56 14.90
C LYS A 75 -5.15 -9.42 15.74
N ASP A 76 -3.97 -9.63 16.30
CA ASP A 76 -3.20 -8.67 17.11
C ASP A 76 -2.15 -7.91 16.26
N PHE A 77 -2.16 -8.05 14.93
CA PHE A 77 -1.18 -7.40 14.06
C PHE A 77 -1.15 -5.87 14.23
N LEU A 78 -2.32 -5.22 14.14
CA LEU A 78 -2.44 -3.77 14.28
C LEU A 78 -2.11 -3.32 15.71
N GLU A 79 -2.61 -4.04 16.72
CA GLU A 79 -2.32 -3.76 18.14
C GLU A 79 -0.81 -3.81 18.41
N ASN A 80 -0.12 -4.85 17.92
CA ASN A 80 1.33 -4.97 18.09
C ASN A 80 2.09 -3.86 17.34
N ALA A 81 1.69 -3.54 16.11
CA ALA A 81 2.35 -2.49 15.34
C ALA A 81 2.15 -1.11 15.99
N THR A 82 0.93 -0.77 16.41
CA THR A 82 0.62 0.50 17.07
C THR A 82 1.22 0.61 18.47
N GLY A 83 1.39 -0.50 19.18
CA GLY A 83 2.03 -0.57 20.49
C GLY A 83 3.57 -0.45 20.47
N PHE A 84 4.20 -0.51 19.29
CA PHE A 84 5.64 -0.33 19.15
C PHE A 84 6.10 1.04 19.68
N GLN A 85 7.26 1.08 20.35
CA GLN A 85 7.81 2.29 20.94
C GLN A 85 8.91 2.88 20.01
N PRO A 86 8.58 3.87 19.17
CA PRO A 86 9.57 4.52 18.33
C PRO A 86 10.45 5.49 19.14
N SER A 87 11.67 5.68 18.68
CA SER A 87 12.64 6.63 19.20
C SER A 87 12.71 7.88 18.30
N GLU A 88 13.15 9.00 18.87
CA GLU A 88 13.37 10.24 18.10
C GLU A 88 14.49 10.11 17.06
N THR A 89 15.42 9.17 17.23
CA THR A 89 16.52 8.93 16.28
C THR A 89 16.15 7.95 15.17
N ASP A 90 14.96 7.34 15.22
CA ASP A 90 14.53 6.40 14.20
C ASP A 90 14.27 7.08 12.87
N SER A 91 14.37 6.30 11.80
CA SER A 91 13.93 6.67 10.47
C SER A 91 12.92 5.65 9.96
N PHE A 92 11.83 6.09 9.34
CA PHE A 92 10.83 5.21 8.77
C PHE A 92 10.74 5.37 7.26
N ILE A 93 10.75 4.24 6.56
CA ILE A 93 10.33 4.15 5.16
C ILE A 93 8.83 3.88 5.17
N VAL A 94 8.08 4.84 4.64
CA VAL A 94 6.63 4.82 4.56
C VAL A 94 6.23 4.82 3.09
N GLY A 95 5.16 4.11 2.76
CA GLY A 95 4.55 4.21 1.43
C GLY A 95 3.36 3.29 1.36
N TYR A 96 2.45 3.51 0.42
CA TYR A 96 1.38 2.56 0.17
C TYR A 96 1.97 1.22 -0.33
N PRO A 97 1.34 0.06 -0.07
CA PRO A 97 1.78 -1.20 -0.63
C PRO A 97 2.09 -1.10 -2.13
N ARG A 98 3.20 -1.74 -2.54
CA ARG A 98 3.67 -1.77 -3.94
C ARG A 98 4.19 -0.44 -4.52
N ALA A 99 4.39 0.58 -3.68
CA ALA A 99 5.04 1.82 -4.08
C ALA A 99 6.58 1.73 -4.22
N GLY A 100 7.21 0.64 -3.76
CA GLY A 100 8.66 0.43 -3.88
C GLY A 100 9.47 0.53 -2.57
N SER A 101 8.81 0.44 -1.41
CA SER A 101 9.49 0.49 -0.10
C SER A 101 10.62 -0.52 0.07
N SER A 102 10.49 -1.74 -0.48
CA SER A 102 11.56 -2.75 -0.44
C SER A 102 12.80 -2.35 -1.24
N TRP A 103 12.65 -1.56 -2.31
CA TRP A 103 13.78 -1.05 -3.10
C TRP A 103 14.56 0.00 -2.32
N VAL A 104 13.84 0.95 -1.70
CA VAL A 104 14.43 1.96 -0.82
C VAL A 104 15.13 1.32 0.38
N ALA A 105 14.49 0.33 1.01
CA ALA A 105 15.09 -0.39 2.14
C ALA A 105 16.43 -1.03 1.75
N TYR A 106 16.49 -1.68 0.58
CA TYR A 106 17.72 -2.30 0.13
C TYR A 106 18.79 -1.27 -0.26
N ILE A 107 18.42 -0.16 -0.91
CA ILE A 107 19.34 0.96 -1.17
C ILE A 107 19.96 1.48 0.12
N LEU A 108 19.16 1.67 1.18
CA LEU A 108 19.64 2.15 2.47
C LEU A 108 20.53 1.11 3.17
N TYR A 109 20.20 -0.17 3.08
CA TYR A 109 21.09 -1.24 3.54
C TYR A 109 22.45 -1.19 2.83
N LEU A 110 22.46 -1.14 1.49
CA LEU A 110 23.69 -1.08 0.69
C LEU A 110 24.50 0.16 1.05
N LEU A 111 23.86 1.34 1.15
CA LEU A 111 24.53 2.57 1.58
C LEU A 111 25.17 2.43 2.95
N ARG A 112 24.48 1.86 3.94
CA ARG A 112 25.03 1.67 5.28
C ARG A 112 26.26 0.75 5.26
N ASN A 113 26.28 -0.24 4.38
CA ASN A 113 27.31 -1.27 4.26
C ASN A 113 28.35 -0.99 3.16
N GLY A 114 28.48 0.27 2.72
CA GLY A 114 29.53 0.65 1.77
C GLY A 114 29.36 0.10 0.36
N GLY A 115 28.14 -0.25 -0.03
CA GLY A 115 27.81 -0.82 -1.34
C GLY A 115 27.77 -2.34 -1.36
N GLU A 116 28.18 -3.00 -0.29
CA GLU A 116 28.22 -4.47 -0.23
C GLU A 116 26.80 -5.07 -0.15
N PRO A 117 26.50 -6.07 -1.00
CA PRO A 117 25.21 -6.76 -1.00
C PRO A 117 25.04 -7.61 0.26
N ILE A 118 23.80 -8.01 0.52
CA ILE A 118 23.47 -8.78 1.72
C ILE A 118 24.19 -10.13 1.76
N GLY A 119 24.82 -10.41 2.92
CA GLY A 119 25.63 -11.61 3.11
C GLY A 119 24.81 -12.90 3.16
N ILE A 120 25.48 -14.03 2.94
CA ILE A 120 24.88 -15.35 3.12
C ILE A 120 24.53 -15.51 4.61
N GLY A 121 23.25 -15.77 4.90
CA GLY A 121 22.76 -15.94 6.26
C GLY A 121 22.10 -14.69 6.86
N GLU A 122 22.32 -13.51 6.26
CA GLU A 122 21.67 -12.27 6.67
C GLU A 122 20.35 -12.06 5.94
N ARG A 123 19.43 -11.26 6.52
CA ARG A 123 18.12 -10.97 5.92
C ARG A 123 17.76 -9.50 6.05
N LEU A 124 17.29 -8.88 4.96
CA LEU A 124 16.99 -7.44 4.94
C LEU A 124 15.92 -7.03 5.96
N TRP A 125 14.98 -7.93 6.28
CA TRP A 125 13.94 -7.66 7.28
C TRP A 125 14.42 -7.75 8.73
N GLU A 126 15.65 -8.21 8.98
CA GLU A 126 16.31 -8.15 10.29
C GLU A 126 17.06 -6.81 10.43
N ASP A 127 17.65 -6.31 9.34
CA ASP A 127 18.34 -5.01 9.30
C ASP A 127 17.43 -3.80 9.14
N VAL A 128 16.33 -3.96 8.40
CA VAL A 128 15.30 -2.95 8.17
C VAL A 128 13.91 -3.55 8.50
N PRO A 129 13.58 -3.75 9.79
CA PRO A 129 12.35 -4.40 10.21
C PRO A 129 11.05 -3.73 9.77
N GLU A 130 9.99 -4.53 9.75
CA GLU A 130 8.68 -4.20 9.20
C GLU A 130 7.63 -4.01 10.30
N VAL A 131 7.46 -2.79 10.79
CA VAL A 131 6.47 -2.47 11.83
C VAL A 131 5.15 -2.02 11.17
N GLY A 132 4.22 -2.95 11.00
CA GLY A 132 2.98 -2.69 10.27
C GLY A 132 3.11 -2.87 8.75
N VAL A 133 3.91 -3.85 8.32
CA VAL A 133 3.94 -4.37 6.95
C VAL A 133 3.56 -5.86 6.98
N GLY A 134 2.33 -6.13 6.57
CA GLY A 134 1.63 -7.40 6.75
C GLY A 134 2.03 -8.48 5.75
N ARG A 135 3.22 -9.08 5.93
CA ARG A 135 3.75 -10.13 5.02
C ARG A 135 3.70 -11.56 5.57
N HIS A 136 3.30 -11.76 6.82
CA HIS A 136 3.46 -13.04 7.54
C HIS A 136 2.25 -13.96 7.57
N VAL A 137 2.49 -15.26 7.34
CA VAL A 137 1.49 -16.35 7.45
C VAL A 137 1.85 -17.41 8.51
N GLN A 138 3.07 -17.42 9.10
CA GLN A 138 3.55 -18.58 9.89
C GLN A 138 4.15 -18.29 11.27
N GLN A 139 4.22 -17.04 11.72
CA GLN A 139 4.62 -16.77 13.11
C GLN A 139 3.36 -16.78 13.99
N PRO A 140 3.30 -17.60 15.05
CA PRO A 140 2.11 -17.71 15.92
C PRO A 140 1.79 -16.43 16.71
N PHE A 141 2.62 -15.39 16.59
CA PHE A 141 2.50 -14.13 17.31
C PHE A 141 2.66 -12.95 16.35
N GLY A 142 1.76 -11.97 16.41
CA GLY A 142 1.89 -10.71 15.65
C GLY A 142 3.09 -9.84 16.08
N LYS A 143 3.80 -10.23 17.14
CA LYS A 143 4.95 -9.50 17.71
C LYS A 143 6.28 -9.72 17.00
N TYR A 144 6.41 -10.67 16.07
CA TYR A 144 7.72 -11.04 15.51
C TYR A 144 8.47 -9.84 14.91
N PHE A 145 7.84 -9.04 14.05
CA PHE A 145 8.53 -7.90 13.44
C PHE A 145 8.74 -6.72 14.40
N VAL A 146 7.83 -6.54 15.35
CA VAL A 146 7.99 -5.56 16.44
C VAL A 146 9.22 -5.94 17.28
N HIS A 147 9.37 -7.23 17.59
CA HIS A 147 10.52 -7.76 18.30
C HIS A 147 11.81 -7.61 17.50
N LEU A 148 11.80 -7.88 16.18
CA LEU A 148 12.97 -7.61 15.33
C LEU A 148 13.38 -6.13 15.39
N ALA A 149 12.42 -5.21 15.38
CA ALA A 149 12.69 -3.78 15.52
C ALA A 149 13.33 -3.40 16.87
N ASP A 150 13.08 -4.15 17.94
CA ASP A 150 13.72 -3.97 19.25
C ASP A 150 15.16 -4.50 19.29
N LEU A 151 15.52 -5.43 18.41
CA LEU A 151 16.86 -6.01 18.30
C LEU A 151 17.82 -5.15 17.47
N VAL A 152 17.31 -4.22 16.66
CA VAL A 152 18.13 -3.36 15.81
C VAL A 152 18.77 -2.24 16.64
N THR A 153 20.08 -2.04 16.43
CA THR A 153 20.83 -0.95 17.07
C THR A 153 20.40 0.41 16.55
N HIS A 154 20.39 1.40 17.44
CA HIS A 154 20.04 2.77 17.07
C HIS A 154 21.19 3.47 16.32
N PRO A 155 20.90 4.40 15.40
CA PRO A 155 19.57 4.75 14.89
C PRO A 155 18.99 3.68 13.97
N ARG A 156 17.71 3.34 14.14
CA ARG A 156 17.05 2.26 13.37
C ARG A 156 16.46 2.81 12.07
N ILE A 157 16.42 1.98 11.03
CA ILE A 157 15.57 2.21 9.86
C ILE A 157 14.46 1.15 9.87
N LEU A 158 13.20 1.60 9.87
CA LEU A 158 12.02 0.77 10.00
C LEU A 158 11.09 0.98 8.80
N ARG A 159 10.15 0.06 8.58
CA ARG A 159 9.15 0.14 7.50
C ARG A 159 7.74 0.09 8.05
N THR A 160 6.84 0.87 7.46
CA THR A 160 5.41 0.74 7.71
C THR A 160 4.57 1.08 6.47
N HIS A 161 3.43 0.41 6.33
CA HIS A 161 2.37 0.74 5.36
C HIS A 161 1.14 1.33 6.04
N LEU A 162 1.19 1.52 7.36
CA LEU A 162 0.04 1.99 8.12
C LEU A 162 -0.34 3.43 7.76
N PRO A 163 -1.65 3.75 7.77
CA PRO A 163 -2.10 5.13 7.70
C PRO A 163 -1.51 5.91 8.87
N PRO A 164 -1.36 7.24 8.72
CA PRO A 164 -0.55 8.04 9.63
C PRO A 164 -1.03 7.96 11.09
N ASP A 165 -2.34 7.95 11.32
CA ASP A 165 -2.96 7.86 12.65
C ASP A 165 -2.66 6.53 13.38
N LYS A 166 -2.38 5.45 12.64
CA LYS A 166 -1.95 4.15 13.19
C LYS A 166 -0.45 3.90 13.12
N ALA A 167 0.30 4.71 12.38
CA ALA A 167 1.72 4.50 12.18
C ALA A 167 2.50 4.78 13.49
N PRO A 168 3.34 3.84 13.95
CA PRO A 168 4.07 3.96 15.21
C PRO A 168 5.33 4.80 15.01
N VAL A 169 5.16 6.06 14.64
CA VAL A 169 6.25 6.99 14.34
C VAL A 169 6.39 8.03 15.45
N HIS A 170 7.62 8.31 15.86
CA HIS A 170 7.89 9.38 16.81
C HIS A 170 7.77 10.75 16.10
N PRO A 171 7.22 11.81 16.71
CA PRO A 171 7.07 13.12 16.06
C PRO A 171 8.37 13.73 15.50
N LYS A 172 9.51 13.39 16.11
CA LYS A 172 10.86 13.83 15.67
C LYS A 172 11.58 12.84 14.75
N SER A 173 11.05 11.63 14.53
CA SER A 173 11.70 10.66 13.65
C SER A 173 11.72 11.18 12.20
N LYS A 174 12.72 10.73 11.44
CA LYS A 174 12.80 11.01 10.00
C LYS A 174 11.83 10.10 9.26
N ILE A 175 11.10 10.62 8.28
CA ILE A 175 10.21 9.84 7.42
C ILE A 175 10.65 9.96 5.97
N ILE A 176 10.92 8.82 5.33
CA ILE A 176 11.11 8.70 3.89
C ILE A 176 9.81 8.14 3.31
N TYR A 177 9.00 9.01 2.70
CA TYR A 177 7.77 8.58 2.04
C TYR A 177 8.05 8.30 0.56
N ILE A 178 7.80 7.06 0.13
CA ILE A 178 7.83 6.66 -1.28
C ILE A 178 6.42 6.50 -1.84
N SER A 179 6.14 7.23 -2.92
CA SER A 179 4.94 7.06 -3.73
C SER A 179 5.24 6.44 -5.08
N ARG A 180 4.24 5.82 -5.68
CA ARG A 180 4.25 5.36 -7.08
C ARG A 180 2.93 5.70 -7.70
N ASN A 181 2.88 5.99 -8.99
CA ASN A 181 1.63 6.30 -9.68
C ASN A 181 0.52 5.26 -9.42
N PRO A 182 -0.76 5.67 -9.39
CA PRO A 182 -1.85 4.85 -8.87
C PRO A 182 -2.21 3.72 -9.84
N PHE A 183 -1.98 3.93 -11.14
CA PHE A 183 -2.26 2.94 -12.17
C PHE A 183 -1.33 1.73 -12.06
N ASP A 184 -0.01 1.96 -12.03
CA ASP A 184 0.95 0.87 -11.84
C ASP A 184 0.87 0.27 -10.43
N THR A 185 0.51 1.09 -9.42
CA THR A 185 0.28 0.59 -8.06
C THR A 185 -0.89 -0.41 -8.04
N ALA A 186 -2.02 -0.07 -8.68
CA ALA A 186 -3.18 -0.96 -8.78
C ALA A 186 -2.83 -2.28 -9.48
N VAL A 187 -2.13 -2.25 -10.63
CA VAL A 187 -1.69 -3.48 -11.32
C VAL A 187 -0.75 -4.30 -10.44
N SER A 188 0.23 -3.67 -9.79
CA SER A 188 1.18 -4.40 -8.97
C SER A 188 0.54 -5.01 -7.73
N LEU A 189 -0.45 -4.32 -7.13
CA LEU A 189 -1.20 -4.83 -5.99
C LEU A 189 -2.15 -5.97 -6.38
N TYR A 190 -2.80 -5.89 -7.53
CA TYR A 190 -3.57 -7.00 -8.12
C TYR A 190 -2.71 -8.24 -8.30
N ASN A 191 -1.56 -8.09 -8.99
CA ASN A 191 -0.66 -9.20 -9.27
C ASN A 191 -0.08 -9.80 -7.98
N GLU A 192 0.22 -8.97 -6.99
CA GLU A 192 0.68 -9.43 -5.67
C GLU A 192 -0.40 -10.25 -4.97
N ASN A 193 -1.63 -9.73 -4.86
CA ASN A 193 -2.73 -10.43 -4.19
C ASN A 193 -3.07 -11.76 -4.85
N ARG A 194 -3.02 -11.83 -6.19
CA ARG A 194 -3.13 -13.11 -6.91
C ARG A 194 -1.98 -14.05 -6.65
N ALA A 195 -0.75 -13.53 -6.59
CA ALA A 195 0.43 -14.35 -6.38
C ALA A 195 0.40 -15.04 -5.01
N ILE A 196 -0.20 -14.41 -4.00
CA ILE A 196 -0.30 -14.92 -2.62
C ILE A 196 -1.67 -15.52 -2.28
N ASN A 197 -2.53 -15.77 -3.28
CA ASN A 197 -3.86 -16.36 -3.11
C ASN A 197 -4.81 -15.55 -2.19
N GLU A 198 -4.59 -14.24 -2.06
CA GLU A 198 -5.51 -13.32 -1.36
C GLU A 198 -6.57 -12.73 -2.31
N PHE A 199 -6.41 -12.94 -3.61
CA PHE A 199 -7.39 -12.54 -4.62
C PHE A 199 -7.57 -13.57 -5.73
N SER A 200 -8.81 -13.92 -6.04
CA SER A 200 -9.18 -14.90 -7.08
C SER A 200 -9.92 -14.31 -8.28
N GLY A 201 -10.30 -13.02 -8.22
CA GLY A 201 -11.03 -12.34 -9.29
C GLY A 201 -10.14 -11.88 -10.46
N ASN A 202 -10.77 -11.25 -11.45
CA ASN A 202 -10.06 -10.63 -12.57
C ASN A 202 -9.64 -9.18 -12.23
N PHE A 203 -8.97 -8.51 -13.16
CA PHE A 203 -8.53 -7.13 -12.91
C PHE A 203 -9.68 -6.12 -12.77
N ASP A 204 -10.81 -6.33 -13.46
CA ASP A 204 -11.96 -5.42 -13.38
C ASP A 204 -12.60 -5.44 -11.98
N ASP A 205 -12.71 -6.64 -11.39
CA ASP A 205 -13.13 -6.82 -10.01
C ASP A 205 -12.16 -6.11 -9.06
N PHE A 206 -10.84 -6.34 -9.23
CA PHE A 206 -9.82 -5.72 -8.40
C PHE A 206 -9.83 -4.19 -8.51
N PHE A 207 -9.95 -3.68 -9.73
CA PHE A 207 -9.99 -2.26 -10.03
C PHE A 207 -11.15 -1.59 -9.30
N THR A 208 -12.32 -2.24 -9.21
CA THR A 208 -13.47 -1.74 -8.47
C THR A 208 -13.12 -1.55 -6.99
N TYR A 209 -12.49 -2.53 -6.33
CA TYR A 209 -12.05 -2.39 -4.94
C TYR A 209 -11.02 -1.26 -4.78
N PHE A 210 -10.01 -1.19 -5.65
CA PHE A 210 -8.99 -0.13 -5.60
C PHE A 210 -9.60 1.26 -5.80
N LEU A 211 -10.51 1.41 -6.78
CA LEU A 211 -11.20 2.67 -7.08
C LEU A 211 -12.09 3.14 -5.93
N HIS A 212 -12.58 2.24 -5.08
CA HIS A 212 -13.40 2.57 -3.92
C HIS A 212 -12.63 2.56 -2.58
N GLY A 213 -11.30 2.40 -2.61
CA GLY A 213 -10.47 2.44 -1.40
C GLY A 213 -10.60 1.20 -0.51
N GLN A 214 -10.99 0.07 -1.09
CA GLN A 214 -11.29 -1.17 -0.38
C GLN A 214 -10.15 -2.20 -0.52
N THR A 215 -8.90 -1.74 -0.41
CA THR A 215 -7.69 -2.55 -0.54
C THR A 215 -6.80 -2.45 0.70
N ASP A 216 -5.75 -3.28 0.76
CA ASP A 216 -4.73 -3.27 1.82
C ASP A 216 -4.35 -1.86 2.28
N TYR A 217 -4.43 -1.60 3.59
CA TYR A 217 -4.13 -0.30 4.23
C TYR A 217 -5.02 0.86 3.76
N ASN A 218 -6.27 0.54 3.46
CA ASN A 218 -7.34 1.48 3.10
C ASN A 218 -7.08 2.16 1.76
N ASP A 219 -7.65 3.35 1.60
CA ASP A 219 -7.65 4.07 0.35
C ASP A 219 -6.27 4.63 0.00
N TYR A 220 -5.87 4.41 -1.25
CA TYR A 220 -4.60 4.89 -1.78
C TYR A 220 -4.48 6.42 -1.70
N PHE A 221 -5.54 7.16 -2.06
CA PHE A 221 -5.50 8.62 -2.13
C PHE A 221 -5.48 9.23 -0.74
N ASP A 222 -6.34 8.76 0.16
CA ASP A 222 -6.37 9.18 1.55
C ASP A 222 -5.01 8.95 2.21
N HIS A 223 -4.41 7.76 2.02
CA HIS A 223 -3.08 7.45 2.53
C HIS A 223 -2.03 8.48 2.08
N HIS A 224 -2.03 8.90 0.81
CA HIS A 224 -1.08 9.90 0.32
C HIS A 224 -1.37 11.30 0.87
N VAL A 225 -2.64 11.72 0.89
CA VAL A 225 -3.06 13.04 1.37
C VAL A 225 -2.80 13.19 2.86
N GLU A 226 -3.19 12.22 3.68
CA GLU A 226 -3.04 12.27 5.13
C GLU A 226 -1.57 12.31 5.56
N TRP A 227 -0.72 11.48 4.96
CA TRP A 227 0.73 11.54 5.20
C TRP A 227 1.33 12.86 4.75
N SER A 228 0.81 13.48 3.68
CA SER A 228 1.24 14.80 3.24
C SER A 228 0.88 15.91 4.22
N ASN A 229 -0.27 15.79 4.89
CA ASN A 229 -0.73 16.77 5.87
C ASN A 229 0.15 16.76 7.14
N ARG A 230 0.86 15.66 7.41
CA ARG A 230 1.83 15.58 8.52
C ARG A 230 3.13 16.37 8.29
N LYS A 231 3.43 16.81 7.06
CA LYS A 231 4.67 17.53 6.74
C LYS A 231 4.90 18.79 7.58
N ALA A 232 3.84 19.43 8.08
CA ALA A 232 3.96 20.61 8.93
C ALA A 232 4.51 20.29 10.33
N MET A 233 4.38 19.04 10.78
CA MET A 233 4.73 18.62 12.15
C MET A 233 5.91 17.63 12.17
N GLN A 234 6.30 17.08 11.03
CA GLN A 234 7.30 16.03 10.92
C GLN A 234 8.18 16.24 9.69
N HIS A 235 9.47 15.92 9.81
CA HIS A 235 10.41 16.01 8.69
C HIS A 235 10.14 14.85 7.73
N ILE A 236 9.41 15.08 6.64
CA ILE A 236 9.12 14.04 5.65
C ILE A 236 9.84 14.31 4.33
N LEU A 237 10.77 13.43 3.97
CA LEU A 237 11.35 13.36 2.63
C LEU A 237 10.41 12.60 1.71
N TRP A 238 9.89 13.28 0.69
CA TRP A 238 9.13 12.64 -0.39
C TRP A 238 10.01 12.29 -1.58
N ILE A 239 9.85 11.06 -2.08
CA ILE A 239 10.42 10.55 -3.32
C ILE A 239 9.35 9.75 -4.08
N THR A 240 9.54 9.56 -5.38
CA THR A 240 8.70 8.64 -6.15
C THR A 240 9.48 7.47 -6.74
N TYR A 241 8.80 6.36 -6.98
CA TYR A 241 9.33 5.20 -7.69
C TYR A 241 9.88 5.58 -9.07
N GLU A 242 9.17 6.46 -9.76
CA GLU A 242 9.51 6.95 -11.10
C GLU A 242 10.80 7.78 -11.06
N GLU A 243 10.94 8.71 -10.10
CA GLU A 243 12.18 9.47 -9.93
C GLU A 243 13.36 8.56 -9.56
N LEU A 244 13.14 7.57 -8.70
CA LEU A 244 14.16 6.59 -8.32
C LEU A 244 14.61 5.76 -9.52
N LYS A 245 13.67 5.39 -10.40
CA LYS A 245 13.97 4.62 -11.62
C LYS A 245 14.68 5.46 -12.67
N GLN A 246 14.28 6.72 -12.85
CA GLN A 246 14.82 7.60 -13.89
C GLN A 246 16.15 8.25 -13.48
N TYR A 247 16.29 8.60 -12.19
CA TYR A 247 17.42 9.35 -11.65
C TYR A 247 17.98 8.70 -10.37
N PRO A 248 18.40 7.41 -10.42
CA PRO A 248 18.76 6.66 -9.22
C PRO A 248 19.86 7.32 -8.41
N ARG A 249 20.93 7.82 -9.05
CA ARG A 249 22.03 8.53 -8.37
C ARG A 249 21.54 9.78 -7.62
N ALA A 250 20.64 10.56 -8.23
CA ALA A 250 20.11 11.77 -7.60
C ALA A 250 19.25 11.42 -6.37
N ILE A 251 18.43 10.38 -6.45
CA ILE A 251 17.61 9.93 -5.32
C ILE A 251 18.46 9.29 -4.22
N ILE A 252 19.49 8.51 -4.56
CA ILE A 252 20.45 7.96 -3.59
C ILE A 252 21.15 9.09 -2.84
N LYS A 253 21.62 10.13 -3.55
CA LYS A 253 22.20 11.32 -2.91
C LYS A 253 21.19 12.00 -1.97
N LYS A 254 19.96 12.21 -2.44
CA LYS A 254 18.88 12.83 -1.66
C LYS A 254 18.57 12.04 -0.38
N LEU A 255 18.57 10.70 -0.45
CA LEU A 255 18.38 9.81 0.70
C LEU A 255 19.55 9.94 1.69
N GLY A 256 20.78 9.92 1.18
CA GLY A 256 21.99 10.09 1.97
C GLY A 256 22.02 11.41 2.73
N ASP A 257 21.89 12.53 2.02
CA ASP A 257 21.88 13.89 2.58
C ASP A 257 20.78 14.03 3.66
N TYR A 258 19.60 13.45 3.43
CA TYR A 258 18.49 13.50 4.37
C TYR A 258 18.73 12.69 5.65
N LEU A 259 19.35 11.51 5.54
CA LEU A 259 19.66 10.67 6.70
C LEU A 259 20.91 11.14 7.46
N GLY A 260 21.88 11.73 6.76
CA GLY A 260 23.14 12.21 7.34
C GLY A 260 24.12 11.07 7.67
N GLY A 261 25.24 11.42 8.30
CA GLY A 261 26.17 10.46 8.89
C GLY A 261 26.77 9.51 7.85
N ILE A 262 26.71 8.19 8.10
CA ILE A 262 27.25 7.18 7.17
C ILE A 262 26.52 7.21 5.82
N TYR A 263 25.21 7.47 5.81
CA TYR A 263 24.41 7.50 4.58
C TYR A 263 24.82 8.66 3.68
N GLU A 264 25.01 9.85 4.25
CA GLU A 264 25.50 11.02 3.50
C GLU A 264 26.91 10.80 2.98
N ARG A 265 27.84 10.30 3.82
CA ARG A 265 29.21 10.01 3.38
C ARG A 265 29.22 9.04 2.19
N ASN A 266 28.53 7.91 2.33
CA ASN A 266 28.54 6.85 1.32
C ASN A 266 27.74 7.24 0.06
N ALA A 267 26.74 8.11 0.17
CA ALA A 267 25.99 8.63 -0.98
C ALA A 267 26.76 9.71 -1.77
N ASN A 268 27.86 10.25 -1.22
CA ASN A 268 28.78 11.15 -1.92
C ASN A 268 30.03 10.43 -2.45
N ASP A 269 30.19 9.13 -2.17
CA ASP A 269 31.25 8.30 -2.73
C ASP A 269 30.80 7.67 -4.07
N ASP A 270 31.51 8.00 -5.15
CA ASP A 270 31.11 7.60 -6.49
C ASP A 270 31.18 6.08 -6.73
N TYR A 271 32.11 5.39 -6.09
CA TYR A 271 32.26 3.95 -6.18
C TYR A 271 31.12 3.27 -5.43
N ILE A 272 30.87 3.67 -4.17
CA ILE A 272 29.78 3.09 -3.37
C ILE A 272 28.43 3.30 -4.06
N VAL A 273 28.14 4.50 -4.57
CA VAL A 273 26.88 4.76 -5.28
C VAL A 273 26.73 3.88 -6.53
N LYS A 274 27.82 3.59 -7.23
CA LYS A 274 27.79 2.68 -8.39
C LYS A 274 27.42 1.26 -7.98
N GLU A 275 28.01 0.73 -6.91
CA GLU A 275 27.69 -0.59 -6.38
C GLU A 275 26.26 -0.66 -5.85
N VAL A 276 25.80 0.38 -5.14
CA VAL A 276 24.41 0.51 -4.69
C VAL A 276 23.44 0.41 -5.87
N ILE A 277 23.70 1.11 -6.98
CA ILE A 277 22.85 1.06 -8.18
C ILE A 277 22.88 -0.32 -8.84
N ALA A 278 24.06 -0.94 -8.92
CA ALA A 278 24.22 -2.27 -9.53
C ALA A 278 23.45 -3.34 -8.75
N HIS A 279 23.69 -3.43 -7.44
CA HIS A 279 23.08 -4.44 -6.57
C HIS A 279 21.60 -4.20 -6.30
N SER A 280 21.15 -2.94 -6.29
CA SER A 280 19.72 -2.62 -6.19
C SER A 280 18.99 -2.65 -7.54
N SER A 281 19.62 -3.13 -8.61
CA SER A 281 18.93 -3.34 -9.88
C SER A 281 17.87 -4.45 -9.75
N LEU A 282 16.83 -4.39 -10.59
CA LEU A 282 15.75 -5.37 -10.54
C LEU A 282 16.25 -6.82 -10.73
N THR A 283 17.25 -7.00 -11.59
CA THR A 283 17.83 -8.32 -11.88
C THR A 283 18.51 -8.90 -10.64
N GLU A 284 19.36 -8.10 -9.99
CA GLU A 284 20.06 -8.51 -8.77
C GLU A 284 19.09 -8.73 -7.61
N MET A 285 18.11 -7.84 -7.42
CA MET A 285 17.09 -7.99 -6.38
C MET A 285 16.24 -9.26 -6.56
N LYS A 286 15.95 -9.65 -7.81
CA LYS A 286 15.28 -10.93 -8.11
C LYS A 286 16.15 -12.13 -7.77
N ALA A 287 17.43 -12.09 -8.12
CA ALA A 287 18.37 -13.17 -7.80
C ALA A 287 18.51 -13.36 -6.28
N SER A 288 18.50 -12.26 -5.52
CA SER A 288 18.63 -12.26 -4.05
C SER A 288 17.28 -12.18 -3.32
N GLU A 289 16.15 -12.47 -3.97
CA GLU A 289 14.82 -12.25 -3.38
C GLU A 289 14.64 -12.93 -2.03
N HIS A 290 15.17 -14.14 -1.87
CA HIS A 290 15.11 -14.94 -0.65
C HIS A 290 15.84 -14.32 0.56
N LEU A 291 16.70 -13.32 0.33
CA LEU A 291 17.39 -12.54 1.36
C LEU A 291 16.71 -11.18 1.61
N LEU A 292 16.02 -10.64 0.60
CA LEU A 292 15.41 -9.31 0.65
C LEU A 292 13.95 -9.33 1.11
N ILE A 293 13.23 -10.39 0.75
CA ILE A 293 11.80 -10.55 1.00
C ILE A 293 11.58 -11.82 1.77
N GLN A 294 10.84 -11.70 2.84
CA GLN A 294 10.48 -12.84 3.65
C GLN A 294 9.61 -13.82 2.86
N PRO A 295 9.88 -15.14 2.93
CA PRO A 295 9.05 -16.14 2.28
C PRO A 295 7.60 -16.04 2.73
N ASN A 296 6.68 -15.94 1.78
CA ASN A 296 5.26 -16.07 2.02
C ASN A 296 4.80 -17.45 1.54
N PRO A 297 4.33 -18.34 2.43
CA PRO A 297 3.95 -19.71 2.05
C PRO A 297 2.69 -19.78 1.18
N ASN A 298 1.87 -18.72 1.16
CA ASN A 298 0.71 -18.65 0.27
C ASN A 298 1.11 -18.21 -1.14
N ARG A 299 2.37 -17.80 -1.36
CA ARG A 299 2.87 -17.42 -2.68
C ARG A 299 2.93 -18.65 -3.58
N ASN A 300 2.28 -18.56 -4.73
CA ASN A 300 2.31 -19.59 -5.76
C ASN A 300 3.75 -19.79 -6.26
N ASN A 301 4.16 -21.06 -6.35
CA ASN A 301 5.49 -21.45 -6.79
C ASN A 301 5.85 -20.82 -8.14
N GLY A 302 7.06 -20.25 -8.22
CA GLY A 302 7.58 -19.63 -9.43
C GLY A 302 7.17 -18.16 -9.64
N LEU A 303 6.32 -17.57 -8.78
CA LEU A 303 5.97 -16.15 -8.87
C LEU A 303 6.84 -15.28 -7.95
N SER A 304 7.74 -14.51 -8.53
CA SER A 304 8.59 -13.54 -7.82
C SER A 304 7.78 -12.37 -7.20
N PHE A 305 8.19 -11.90 -6.03
CA PHE A 305 7.72 -10.66 -5.42
C PHE A 305 8.10 -9.44 -6.26
N PHE A 306 9.31 -9.45 -6.81
CA PHE A 306 9.81 -8.44 -7.72
C PHE A 306 9.26 -8.73 -9.12
N GLN A 307 8.30 -7.93 -9.58
CA GLN A 307 7.68 -8.12 -10.90
C GLN A 307 8.55 -7.50 -12.01
N ASP A 308 7.97 -6.80 -12.96
CA ASP A 308 8.67 -6.21 -14.11
C ASP A 308 9.46 -4.92 -13.81
N GLY A 309 9.13 -4.23 -12.71
CA GLY A 309 9.79 -2.99 -12.28
C GLY A 309 9.74 -1.86 -13.31
N ASN A 310 8.73 -1.86 -14.18
CA ASN A 310 8.56 -0.84 -15.22
C ASN A 310 7.53 0.23 -14.80
N ILE A 311 7.65 1.39 -15.45
CA ILE A 311 6.68 2.48 -15.39
C ILE A 311 5.76 2.37 -16.61
N GLY A 312 4.46 2.55 -16.42
CA GLY A 312 3.47 2.57 -17.50
C GLY A 312 2.98 1.21 -17.96
N ASN A 313 3.23 0.15 -17.18
CA ASN A 313 2.76 -1.20 -17.53
C ASN A 313 1.25 -1.34 -17.38
N TYR A 314 0.61 -0.45 -16.63
CA TYR A 314 -0.84 -0.35 -16.55
C TYR A 314 -1.54 -0.27 -17.92
N ASN A 315 -0.88 0.27 -18.96
CA ASN A 315 -1.45 0.40 -20.30
C ASN A 315 -1.82 -0.94 -20.96
N LYS A 316 -1.23 -2.05 -20.49
CA LYS A 316 -1.53 -3.41 -20.99
C LYS A 316 -2.72 -4.05 -20.28
N THR A 317 -3.13 -3.48 -19.14
CA THR A 317 -4.10 -4.10 -18.23
C THR A 317 -5.39 -3.29 -18.14
N PHE A 318 -5.29 -1.96 -18.10
CA PHE A 318 -6.45 -1.08 -17.97
C PHE A 318 -7.21 -0.93 -19.29
N SER A 319 -8.53 -0.96 -19.22
CA SER A 319 -9.39 -0.45 -20.30
C SER A 319 -9.40 1.08 -20.34
N LYS A 320 -9.78 1.67 -21.49
CA LYS A 320 -9.90 3.13 -21.63
C LYS A 320 -10.87 3.74 -20.61
N GLN A 321 -11.94 3.03 -20.25
CA GLN A 321 -12.92 3.48 -19.27
C GLN A 321 -12.33 3.50 -17.85
N GLN A 322 -11.58 2.46 -17.47
CA GLN A 322 -10.90 2.42 -16.17
C GLN A 322 -9.83 3.50 -16.05
N VAL A 323 -9.09 3.75 -17.14
CA VAL A 323 -8.14 4.88 -17.19
C VAL A 323 -8.88 6.19 -16.92
N LYS A 324 -10.02 6.43 -17.58
CA LYS A 324 -10.84 7.63 -17.35
C LYS A 324 -11.28 7.75 -15.89
N GLN A 325 -11.90 6.71 -15.33
CA GLN A 325 -12.42 6.71 -13.96
C GLN A 325 -11.33 6.99 -12.92
N LEU A 326 -10.16 6.35 -13.05
CA LEU A 326 -9.06 6.57 -12.12
C LEU A 326 -8.41 7.93 -12.32
N SER A 327 -8.34 8.44 -13.56
CA SER A 327 -7.83 9.78 -13.86
C SER A 327 -8.72 10.89 -13.28
N GLU A 328 -10.04 10.72 -13.35
CA GLU A 328 -11.03 11.62 -12.76
C GLU A 328 -10.90 11.64 -11.24
N ARG A 329 -10.85 10.45 -10.61
CA ARG A 329 -10.63 10.33 -9.17
C ARG A 329 -9.30 10.96 -8.75
N PHE A 330 -8.22 10.61 -9.44
CA PHE A 330 -6.88 11.17 -9.19
C PHE A 330 -6.89 12.70 -9.20
N SER A 331 -7.53 13.29 -10.21
CA SER A 331 -7.59 14.74 -10.37
C SER A 331 -8.43 15.40 -9.26
N ARG A 332 -9.50 14.74 -8.82
CA ARG A 332 -10.35 15.20 -7.72
C ARG A 332 -9.62 15.15 -6.38
N GLU A 333 -9.03 14.00 -6.02
CA GLU A 333 -8.42 13.81 -4.69
C GLU A 333 -7.12 14.60 -4.50
N PHE A 334 -6.32 14.74 -5.56
CA PHE A 334 -5.06 15.49 -5.48
C PHE A 334 -5.15 16.93 -5.93
N SER A 335 -6.36 17.43 -6.23
CA SER A 335 -6.57 18.85 -6.53
C SER A 335 -6.03 19.72 -5.40
N GLY A 336 -5.25 20.75 -5.74
CA GLY A 336 -4.64 21.64 -4.75
C GLY A 336 -3.46 21.05 -3.97
N THR A 337 -3.09 19.79 -4.19
CA THR A 337 -1.91 19.17 -3.57
C THR A 337 -0.67 19.23 -4.48
N SER A 338 0.52 19.06 -3.91
CA SER A 338 1.75 18.94 -4.71
C SER A 338 1.77 17.69 -5.61
N PHE A 339 1.01 16.65 -5.26
CA PHE A 339 1.03 15.36 -5.98
C PHE A 339 0.51 15.48 -7.41
N LEU A 340 -0.51 16.31 -7.62
CA LEU A 340 -1.03 16.59 -8.95
C LEU A 340 0.08 17.08 -9.88
N ASN A 341 0.92 18.01 -9.41
CA ASN A 341 2.01 18.56 -10.21
C ASN A 341 3.18 17.57 -10.38
N THR A 342 3.54 16.83 -9.34
CA THR A 342 4.59 15.80 -9.42
C THR A 342 4.25 14.77 -10.50
N TRP A 343 3.01 14.31 -10.53
CA TRP A 343 2.58 13.24 -11.44
C TRP A 343 2.23 13.74 -12.84
N LYS A 344 1.81 15.02 -12.98
CA LYS A 344 1.78 15.71 -14.29
C LYS A 344 3.16 15.70 -14.97
N LYS A 345 4.22 16.02 -14.22
CA LYS A 345 5.59 16.02 -14.76
C LYS A 345 6.06 14.64 -15.21
N GLN A 346 5.47 13.58 -14.67
CA GLN A 346 5.77 12.18 -15.00
C GLN A 346 4.92 11.66 -16.17
N GLY A 347 4.10 12.51 -16.82
CA GLY A 347 3.34 12.16 -18.02
C GLY A 347 2.12 11.27 -17.77
N LEU A 348 1.61 11.22 -16.54
CA LEU A 348 0.41 10.44 -16.23
C LEU A 348 -0.83 11.02 -16.92
N PRO A 349 -1.77 10.18 -17.36
CA PRO A 349 -3.03 10.63 -17.93
C PRO A 349 -3.83 11.32 -16.84
N ILE A 350 -4.03 12.63 -16.98
CA ILE A 350 -4.72 13.45 -15.99
C ILE A 350 -5.90 14.11 -16.66
N TYR A 351 -7.08 13.91 -16.06
CA TYR A 351 -8.29 14.51 -16.55
C TYR A 351 -8.40 15.93 -15.99
N VAL A 352 -8.16 16.94 -16.83
CA VAL A 352 -8.38 18.33 -16.46
C VAL A 352 -9.77 18.72 -16.94
N ASN A 353 -10.70 18.91 -16.01
CA ASN A 353 -12.02 19.41 -16.33
C ASN A 353 -11.92 20.92 -16.65
N ASN A 354 -11.40 21.26 -17.83
CA ASN A 354 -11.54 22.59 -18.38
C ASN A 354 -12.96 22.70 -18.92
N ASN A 355 -13.72 23.68 -18.44
CA ASN A 355 -15.11 23.94 -18.86
C ASN A 355 -15.30 24.30 -20.35
N ASN A 356 -14.34 23.98 -21.22
CA ASN A 356 -14.48 23.90 -22.67
C ASN A 356 -13.51 22.82 -23.18
N ASN A 357 -14.07 21.70 -23.65
CA ASN A 357 -13.45 20.52 -24.29
C ASN A 357 -12.82 19.43 -23.39
N ASN A 358 -13.35 18.21 -23.57
CA ASN A 358 -12.94 16.93 -22.97
C ASN A 358 -11.62 16.41 -23.57
N ASP A 359 -10.51 17.11 -23.38
CA ASP A 359 -9.22 16.68 -23.92
C ASP A 359 -8.33 16.04 -22.85
N TYR A 360 -7.93 14.78 -23.08
CA TYR A 360 -6.86 14.12 -22.33
C TYR A 360 -5.51 14.71 -22.74
N ILE A 361 -4.72 15.17 -21.78
CA ILE A 361 -3.33 15.56 -22.05
C ILE A 361 -2.47 14.30 -22.00
N ASN A 362 -2.21 13.71 -23.16
CA ASN A 362 -1.25 12.61 -23.30
C ASN A 362 0.10 13.18 -23.79
N HIS A 363 1.07 13.34 -22.89
CA HIS A 363 2.43 13.70 -23.27
C HIS A 363 3.20 12.47 -23.76
N ASN A 364 2.78 11.94 -24.90
CA ASN A 364 3.57 10.99 -25.68
C ASN A 364 3.37 11.30 -27.17
N ASN A 365 4.05 12.34 -27.64
CA ASN A 365 4.35 12.56 -29.05
C ASN A 365 5.67 13.34 -29.14
N ASN A 366 6.79 12.60 -29.12
CA ASN A 366 8.05 13.11 -29.64
C ASN A 366 8.01 13.00 -31.17
N ASN A 367 7.95 14.15 -31.85
CA ASN A 367 8.70 14.45 -33.09
C ASN A 367 8.19 15.77 -33.71
N VAL A 368 8.88 16.87 -33.41
CA VAL A 368 9.09 17.93 -34.42
C VAL A 368 10.53 18.43 -34.29
N ILE A 369 11.37 17.88 -35.14
CA ILE A 369 12.61 18.50 -35.59
C ILE A 369 12.22 19.86 -36.18
N THR A 370 12.64 20.97 -35.57
CA THR A 370 12.60 22.27 -36.24
C THR A 370 14.00 22.61 -36.70
N ILE A 371 14.29 22.31 -37.96
CA ILE A 371 15.40 22.89 -38.72
C ILE A 371 15.07 24.37 -38.89
N THR A 372 15.74 25.26 -38.15
CA THR A 372 15.75 26.68 -38.48
C THR A 372 16.76 26.91 -39.60
N LYS A 373 16.24 27.00 -40.83
CA LYS A 373 16.95 27.65 -41.95
C LYS A 373 17.10 29.13 -41.61
N SER A 374 18.32 29.58 -41.38
CA SER A 374 18.68 30.99 -41.45
C SER A 374 18.66 31.45 -42.92
N ASN A 375 17.85 32.45 -43.24
CA ASN A 375 18.05 33.30 -44.41
C ASN A 375 17.64 34.74 -44.07
N HIS A 376 18.66 35.58 -43.97
CA HIS A 376 18.75 37.03 -44.20
C HIS A 376 17.51 37.92 -44.05
N ARG A 377 17.65 38.92 -43.17
CA ARG A 377 18.02 40.29 -43.57
C ARG A 377 18.97 40.92 -42.56
#